data_AF-A0A1N6X8S1-F1
#
_entry.id   AF-A0A1N6X8S1-F1
#
_cell.length_a   1.000
_cell.length_b   1.000
_cell.length_c   1.000
_cell.angle_alpha   90.00
_cell.angle_beta   90.00
_cell.angle_gamma   90.00
#
_symmetry.space_group_name_H-M   'P 1'
#
loop_
_entity.id
_entity.type
_entity.pdbx_description
1 polymer ?
#
loop_
_entity_poly.entity_id
_entity_poly.type
_entity_poly.pdbx_seq_one_letter_code
_entity_poly.pdbx_strand_id
1 'polypeptide(L)'
;MLIISCGGNKELFQSAKHIISLAPNIPIWEFSHYKPAKVWDFSLSIKDTLGFGDSISVSNWEYVLLKFPDNTFDIIVKCPNITNLKDDDKYTLIDIVLENILGDEISYNFIKNVEIVNDFEDKYKNSKTSIVNLKEHFFLIL
;
A
#
# COMPACT_ATOMS: atom_id res chain seq x y z
N MET A 1 4.50 -2.53 -20.64
CA MET A 1 5.27 -1.87 -19.56
C MET A 1 6.21 -2.88 -18.92
N LEU A 2 7.50 -2.53 -18.80
CA LEU A 2 8.50 -3.25 -18.01
C LEU A 2 8.75 -2.49 -16.72
N ILE A 3 8.71 -3.18 -15.57
CA ILE A 3 8.91 -2.59 -14.25
C ILE A 3 10.15 -3.21 -13.61
N ILE A 4 11.03 -2.35 -13.09
CA ILE A 4 12.05 -2.73 -12.11
C ILE A 4 11.62 -2.07 -10.79
N SER A 5 10.99 -2.86 -9.92
CA SER A 5 10.55 -2.40 -8.58
C SER A 5 11.55 -2.83 -7.53
N CYS A 6 11.50 -2.15 -6.38
CA CYS A 6 12.37 -2.41 -5.24
C CYS A 6 11.86 -3.51 -4.31
N GLY A 7 10.67 -4.07 -4.60
CA GLY A 7 10.10 -5.20 -3.86
C GLY A 7 10.00 -4.94 -2.36
N GLY A 8 9.53 -3.76 -1.95
CA GLY A 8 9.42 -3.36 -0.55
C GLY A 8 10.69 -2.72 0.05
N ASN A 9 11.85 -2.80 -0.61
CA ASN A 9 13.07 -2.20 -0.08
C ASN A 9 13.27 -0.75 -0.56
N LYS A 10 12.84 0.21 0.26
CA LYS A 10 12.95 1.65 -0.02
C LYS A 10 14.38 2.12 -0.33
N GLU A 11 15.42 1.50 0.24
CA GLU A 11 16.81 1.88 -0.01
C GLU A 11 17.22 1.65 -1.47
N LEU A 12 16.58 0.69 -2.14
CA LEU A 12 16.81 0.37 -3.55
C LEU A 12 16.07 1.30 -4.52
N PHE A 13 15.23 2.22 -4.04
CA PHE A 13 14.40 3.08 -4.88
C PHE A 13 15.21 3.93 -5.85
N GLN A 14 16.29 4.56 -5.37
CA GLN A 14 17.17 5.34 -6.23
C GLN A 14 17.92 4.48 -7.25
N SER A 15 18.28 3.25 -6.86
CA SER A 15 18.92 2.29 -7.77
C SER A 15 17.99 1.85 -8.89
N ALA A 16 16.75 1.49 -8.57
CA ALA A 16 15.73 1.14 -9.57
C ALA A 16 15.47 2.30 -10.54
N LYS A 17 15.35 3.52 -10.01
CA LYS A 17 15.19 4.74 -10.80
C LYS A 17 16.37 4.97 -11.74
N HIS A 18 17.59 4.77 -11.24
CA HIS A 18 18.80 4.91 -12.05
C HIS A 18 18.84 3.88 -13.19
N ILE A 19 18.54 2.60 -12.93
CA ILE A 19 18.53 1.56 -13.97
C ILE A 19 17.55 1.92 -15.09
N ILE A 20 16.33 2.32 -14.73
CA ILE A 20 15.30 2.69 -15.71
C ILE A 20 15.71 3.96 -16.49
N SER A 21 16.41 4.90 -15.85
CA SER A 21 16.92 6.10 -16.54
C SER A 21 17.96 5.80 -17.62
N LEU A 22 18.61 4.63 -17.56
CA LEU A 22 19.57 4.15 -18.55
C LEU A 22 18.92 3.31 -19.66
N ALA A 23 17.63 3.01 -19.55
CA ALA A 23 16.94 2.18 -20.53
C ALA A 23 16.91 2.89 -21.90
N PRO A 24 17.13 2.16 -23.01
CA PRO A 24 17.02 2.74 -24.35
C PRO A 24 15.58 3.19 -24.61
N ASN A 25 15.42 4.32 -25.31
CA ASN A 25 14.10 4.73 -25.78
C ASN A 25 13.66 3.85 -26.95
N ILE A 26 12.85 2.85 -26.67
CA ILE A 26 12.28 1.94 -27.66
C ILE A 26 10.82 2.34 -27.87
N PRO A 27 10.41 2.72 -29.09
CA PRO A 27 9.01 3.04 -29.38
C PRO A 27 8.08 1.91 -28.91
N ILE A 28 6.94 2.27 -28.31
CA ILE A 28 5.89 1.35 -27.80
C ILE A 28 6.28 0.66 -26.47
N TRP A 29 7.51 0.79 -25.99
CA TRP A 29 7.90 0.30 -24.67
C TRP A 29 7.80 1.40 -23.61
N GLU A 30 7.14 1.05 -22.50
CA GLU A 30 7.08 1.87 -21.29
C GLU A 30 7.94 1.22 -20.21
N PHE A 31 8.86 1.98 -19.65
CA PHE A 31 9.75 1.56 -18.57
C PHE A 31 9.41 2.32 -17.28
N SER A 32 9.29 1.61 -16.17
CA SER A 32 9.00 2.22 -14.86
C SER A 32 9.91 1.63 -13.77
N HIS A 33 10.27 2.47 -12.79
CA HIS A 33 11.08 2.09 -11.62
C HIS A 33 10.23 1.77 -10.38
N TYR A 34 8.92 1.73 -10.55
CA TYR A 34 7.96 1.42 -9.50
C TYR A 34 6.74 0.73 -10.09
N LYS A 35 6.07 -0.08 -9.27
CA LYS A 35 4.79 -0.67 -9.61
C LYS A 35 3.69 0.38 -9.41
N PRO A 36 2.89 0.69 -10.44
CA PRO A 36 1.80 1.65 -10.30
C PRO A 36 0.66 1.05 -9.47
N ALA A 37 -0.18 1.94 -8.93
CA ALA A 37 -1.46 1.56 -8.35
C ALA A 37 -2.27 0.71 -9.32
N LYS A 38 -2.95 -0.32 -8.81
CA LYS A 38 -3.78 -1.23 -9.61
C LYS A 38 -5.23 -0.76 -9.61
N VAL A 39 -5.93 -1.09 -10.70
CA VAL A 39 -7.39 -1.18 -10.71
C VAL A 39 -7.72 -2.63 -10.36
N TRP A 40 -8.38 -2.84 -9.23
CA TRP A 40 -8.63 -4.16 -8.65
C TRP A 40 -9.88 -4.14 -7.77
N ASP A 41 -10.38 -5.30 -7.40
CA ASP A 41 -11.64 -5.52 -6.68
C ASP A 41 -11.48 -5.61 -5.16
N PHE A 42 -10.29 -5.26 -4.64
CA PHE A 42 -9.93 -5.41 -3.23
C PHE A 42 -9.96 -6.86 -2.73
N SER A 43 -9.72 -7.83 -3.63
CA SER A 43 -9.51 -9.24 -3.28
C SER A 43 -8.07 -9.67 -3.53
N LEU A 44 -7.43 -10.28 -2.53
CA LEU A 44 -6.07 -10.81 -2.61
C LEU A 44 -6.10 -12.33 -2.64
N SER A 45 -5.58 -12.92 -3.71
CA SER A 45 -5.31 -14.37 -3.75
C SER A 45 -3.93 -14.64 -3.19
N ILE A 46 -3.89 -15.22 -2.00
CA ILE A 46 -2.65 -15.63 -1.33
C ILE A 46 -2.54 -17.13 -1.52
N LYS A 47 -1.44 -17.59 -2.14
CA LYS A 47 -1.13 -19.02 -2.14
C LYS A 47 -0.76 -19.44 -0.71
N ASP A 48 -1.29 -20.59 -0.32
CA ASP A 48 -1.27 -21.35 0.96
C ASP A 48 -0.09 -21.18 1.95
N THR A 49 1.01 -20.53 1.57
CA THR A 49 2.15 -20.22 2.44
C THR A 49 1.84 -19.34 3.66
N LEU A 50 0.71 -18.61 3.68
CA LEU A 50 0.26 -17.81 4.83
C LEU A 50 -0.96 -18.41 5.56
N GLY A 51 -1.35 -19.66 5.25
CA GLY A 51 -2.47 -20.35 5.91
C GLY A 51 -3.87 -19.93 5.45
N PHE A 52 -3.99 -19.22 4.33
CA PHE A 52 -5.26 -18.96 3.67
C PHE A 52 -5.46 -19.93 2.50
N GLY A 53 -6.53 -20.73 2.58
CA GLY A 53 -6.94 -21.60 1.49
C GLY A 53 -7.64 -20.85 0.36
N ASP A 54 -8.25 -19.71 0.64
CA ASP A 54 -9.08 -18.97 -0.32
C ASP A 54 -8.91 -17.46 -0.09
N SER A 55 -8.95 -16.68 -1.17
CA SER A 55 -8.71 -15.23 -1.23
C SER A 55 -9.22 -14.41 -0.04
N ILE A 56 -8.49 -13.35 0.33
CA ILE A 56 -8.88 -12.37 1.34
C ILE A 56 -9.49 -11.14 0.66
N SER A 57 -10.72 -10.78 0.98
CA SER A 57 -11.25 -9.46 0.63
C SER A 57 -10.86 -8.42 1.67
N VAL A 58 -10.35 -7.27 1.26
CA VAL A 58 -9.97 -6.15 2.15
C VAL A 58 -10.96 -4.99 2.10
N SER A 59 -12.06 -5.15 1.35
CA SER A 59 -13.07 -4.09 1.14
C SER A 59 -13.74 -3.59 2.43
N ASN A 60 -13.79 -4.42 3.47
CA ASN A 60 -14.33 -4.08 4.78
C ASN A 60 -13.31 -3.48 5.75
N TRP A 61 -12.07 -3.24 5.31
CA TRP A 61 -11.08 -2.57 6.14
C TRP A 61 -11.40 -1.08 6.24
N GLU A 62 -11.08 -0.52 7.40
CA GLU A 62 -11.21 0.89 7.69
C GLU A 62 -9.82 1.47 7.96
N TYR A 63 -9.61 2.73 7.64
CA TYR A 63 -8.38 3.44 7.99
C TYR A 63 -8.65 4.86 8.47
N VAL A 64 -7.64 5.41 9.15
CA VAL A 64 -7.50 6.82 9.48
C VAL A 64 -6.17 7.30 8.91
N LEU A 65 -6.17 8.43 8.22
CA LEU A 65 -5.00 9.01 7.58
C LEU A 65 -4.61 10.30 8.31
N LEU A 66 -3.38 10.33 8.84
CA LEU A 66 -2.86 11.43 9.63
C LEU A 66 -1.83 12.19 8.80
N LYS A 67 -2.14 13.43 8.39
CA LYS A 67 -1.21 14.28 7.64
C LYS A 67 -0.27 15.03 8.59
N PHE A 68 1.02 15.01 8.29
CA PHE A 68 2.05 15.79 9.00
C PHE A 68 2.44 17.06 8.24
N PRO A 69 3.07 18.05 8.91
CA PRO A 69 3.49 19.30 8.28
C PRO A 69 4.48 19.15 7.12
N ASP A 70 5.22 18.05 7.05
CA ASP A 70 6.15 17.74 5.96
C ASP A 70 5.48 17.06 4.75
N ASN A 71 4.14 17.05 4.72
CA ASN A 71 3.29 16.38 3.74
C ASN A 71 3.44 14.85 3.72
N THR A 72 3.94 14.26 4.80
CA THR A 72 3.95 12.81 4.97
C THR A 72 2.76 12.36 5.80
N PHE A 73 2.52 11.06 5.82
CA PHE A 73 1.32 10.49 6.42
C PHE A 73 1.61 9.25 7.24
N ASP A 74 0.86 9.11 8.32
CA ASP A 74 0.69 7.84 9.02
C ASP A 74 -0.70 7.27 8.72
N ILE A 75 -0.80 5.95 8.70
CA ILE A 75 -2.06 5.25 8.50
C ILE A 75 -2.33 4.35 9.71
N ILE A 76 -3.48 4.53 10.36
CA ILE A 76 -4.00 3.58 11.33
C ILE A 76 -5.04 2.73 10.62
N VAL A 77 -4.90 1.41 10.62
CA VAL A 77 -5.77 0.49 9.86
C VAL A 77 -6.41 -0.52 10.80
N LYS A 78 -7.72 -0.76 10.59
CA LYS A 78 -8.48 -1.83 11.23
C LYS A 78 -8.79 -2.92 10.22
N CYS A 79 -8.25 -4.12 10.47
CA CYS A 79 -8.30 -5.25 9.53
C CYS A 79 -9.00 -6.46 10.17
N PRO A 80 -10.35 -6.53 10.15
CA PRO A 80 -11.12 -7.48 10.96
C PRO A 80 -10.93 -8.96 10.59
N ASN A 81 -10.52 -9.27 9.36
CA ASN A 81 -10.41 -10.63 8.85
C ASN A 81 -8.99 -11.21 8.85
N ILE A 82 -8.01 -10.51 9.44
CA ILE A 82 -6.62 -10.96 9.53
C ILE A 82 -6.07 -10.91 10.96
N THR A 83 -6.94 -10.75 11.96
CA THR A 83 -6.57 -10.65 13.37
C THR A 83 -5.78 -11.85 13.88
N ASN A 84 -6.04 -13.03 13.33
CA ASN A 84 -5.39 -14.30 13.70
C ASN A 84 -4.01 -14.52 13.06
N LEU A 85 -3.58 -13.64 12.16
CA LEU A 85 -2.25 -13.74 11.56
C LEU A 85 -1.17 -13.30 12.53
N LYS A 86 0.06 -13.77 12.29
CA LYS A 86 1.24 -13.22 12.96
C LYS A 86 1.44 -11.79 12.52
N ASP A 87 2.02 -10.98 13.38
CA ASP A 87 2.13 -9.54 13.10
C ASP A 87 2.94 -9.26 11.84
N ASP A 88 4.06 -9.96 11.61
CA ASP A 88 4.86 -9.85 10.38
C ASP A 88 4.03 -10.14 9.11
N ASP A 89 3.15 -11.13 9.16
CA ASP A 89 2.28 -11.50 8.04
C ASP A 89 1.20 -10.42 7.81
N LYS A 90 0.67 -9.82 8.88
CA LYS A 90 -0.29 -8.71 8.78
C LYS A 90 0.35 -7.48 8.13
N TYR A 91 1.54 -7.09 8.58
CA TYR A 91 2.26 -5.95 8.00
C TYR A 91 2.60 -6.19 6.53
N THR A 92 3.11 -7.38 6.20
CA THR A 92 3.36 -7.76 4.80
C THR A 92 2.09 -7.65 3.94
N LEU A 93 0.95 -8.11 4.46
CA LEU A 93 -0.31 -8.04 3.73
C LEU A 93 -0.77 -6.58 3.54
N ILE A 94 -0.62 -5.74 4.58
CA ILE A 94 -0.98 -4.33 4.50
C ILE A 94 -0.09 -3.59 3.51
N ASP A 95 1.21 -3.86 3.48
CA ASP A 95 2.12 -3.28 2.48
C ASP A 95 1.64 -3.62 1.06
N ILE A 96 1.28 -4.89 0.81
CA ILE A 96 0.72 -5.33 -0.48
C ILE A 96 -0.57 -4.58 -0.82
N VAL A 97 -1.46 -4.38 0.16
CA VAL A 97 -2.72 -3.63 -0.02
C VAL A 97 -2.42 -2.18 -0.37
N LEU A 98 -1.58 -1.50 0.41
CA LEU A 98 -1.23 -0.10 0.21
C LEU A 98 -0.54 0.12 -1.14
N GLU A 99 0.42 -0.72 -1.51
CA GLU A 99 1.06 -0.70 -2.84
C GLU A 99 0.05 -0.91 -3.97
N ASN A 100 -0.92 -1.81 -3.82
CA ASN A 100 -1.94 -1.99 -4.85
C ASN A 100 -2.89 -0.77 -4.95
N ILE A 101 -3.13 -0.04 -3.86
CA ILE A 101 -4.01 1.14 -3.85
C ILE A 101 -3.29 2.41 -4.32
N LEU A 102 -2.10 2.68 -3.79
CA LEU A 102 -1.35 3.92 -3.96
C LEU A 102 -0.22 3.80 -5.00
N GLY A 103 0.30 2.59 -5.22
CA GLY A 103 1.53 2.36 -5.99
C GLY A 103 2.78 2.57 -5.14
N ASP A 104 3.89 1.91 -5.52
CA ASP A 104 5.10 1.86 -4.69
C ASP A 104 5.67 3.27 -4.42
N GLU A 105 5.67 4.15 -5.42
CA GLU A 105 6.25 5.49 -5.28
C GLU A 105 5.55 6.31 -4.20
N ILE A 106 4.21 6.27 -4.15
CA ILE A 106 3.45 7.01 -3.14
C ILE A 106 3.61 6.34 -1.78
N SER A 107 3.42 5.03 -1.72
CA SER A 107 3.56 4.25 -0.48
C SER A 107 4.92 4.49 0.17
N TYR A 108 6.02 4.42 -0.57
CA TYR A 108 7.36 4.52 0.01
C TYR A 108 7.77 5.95 0.39
N ASN A 109 7.33 6.96 -0.36
CA ASN A 109 7.77 8.34 -0.12
C ASN A 109 6.92 9.05 0.93
N PHE A 110 5.60 8.83 0.90
CA PHE A 110 4.64 9.60 1.68
C PHE A 110 4.14 8.89 2.92
N ILE A 111 4.00 7.56 2.91
CA ILE A 111 3.56 6.81 4.09
C ILE A 111 4.78 6.50 4.98
N LYS A 112 4.77 6.94 6.24
CA LYS A 112 5.91 6.78 7.18
C LYS A 112 5.70 5.64 8.15
N ASN A 113 4.51 5.58 8.73
CA ASN A 113 4.16 4.52 9.66
C ASN A 113 2.78 3.95 9.34
N VAL A 114 2.63 2.66 9.64
CA VAL A 114 1.35 1.97 9.59
C VAL A 114 1.12 1.30 10.93
N GLU A 115 -0.02 1.59 11.55
CA GLU A 115 -0.42 1.00 12.82
C GLU A 115 -1.64 0.11 12.59
N ILE A 116 -1.60 -1.12 13.09
CA ILE A 116 -2.70 -2.08 13.00
C ILE A 116 -3.44 -2.12 14.33
N VAL A 117 -4.74 -1.83 14.31
CA VAL A 117 -5.57 -1.79 15.51
C VAL A 117 -6.76 -2.73 15.41
N ASN A 118 -7.19 -3.23 16.57
CA ASN A 118 -8.46 -3.97 16.67
C ASN A 118 -9.66 -3.04 16.65
N ASP A 119 -9.52 -1.84 17.23
CA ASP A 119 -10.52 -0.79 17.18
C ASP A 119 -9.85 0.58 17.25
N PHE A 120 -10.50 1.59 16.69
CA PHE A 120 -9.97 2.96 16.73
C PHE A 120 -10.22 3.61 18.09
N GLU A 121 -9.25 4.38 18.56
CA GLU A 121 -9.44 5.27 19.70
C GLU A 121 -10.57 6.28 19.45
N ASP A 122 -11.25 6.73 20.50
CA ASP A 122 -12.43 7.62 20.41
C ASP A 122 -12.16 8.88 19.60
N LYS A 123 -10.96 9.46 19.70
CA LYS A 123 -10.56 10.65 18.94
C LYS A 123 -10.56 10.43 17.42
N TYR A 124 -10.42 9.19 16.95
CA TYR A 124 -10.35 8.87 15.53
C TYR A 124 -11.65 8.30 14.96
N LYS A 125 -12.66 8.02 15.80
CA LYS A 125 -13.93 7.39 15.37
C LYS A 125 -14.67 8.17 14.29
N ASN A 126 -14.56 9.50 14.28
CA ASN A 126 -15.20 10.37 13.28
C ASN A 126 -14.36 10.58 12.01
N SER A 127 -13.10 10.13 12.01
CA SER A 127 -12.15 10.31 10.90
C SER A 127 -11.89 9.02 10.13
N LYS A 128 -12.43 7.89 10.59
CA LYS A 128 -12.28 6.61 9.91
C LYS A 128 -13.08 6.57 8.62
N THR A 129 -12.54 5.92 7.60
CA THR A 129 -13.22 5.68 6.31
C THR A 129 -12.82 4.34 5.73
N SER A 130 -13.56 3.86 4.74
CA SER A 130 -13.25 2.59 4.07
C SER A 130 -11.94 2.67 3.29
N ILE A 131 -11.11 1.62 3.37
CA ILE A 131 -9.84 1.50 2.62
C ILE A 131 -10.02 1.67 1.11
N VAL A 132 -11.21 1.38 0.58
CA VAL A 132 -11.55 1.55 -0.84
C VAL A 132 -11.35 3.00 -1.30
N ASN A 133 -11.58 3.96 -0.39
CA ASN A 133 -11.50 5.38 -0.68
C ASN A 133 -10.08 5.95 -0.46
N LEU A 134 -9.10 5.14 -0.06
CA LEU A 134 -7.77 5.62 0.35
C LEU A 134 -7.06 6.40 -0.75
N LYS A 135 -7.07 5.91 -1.98
CA LYS A 135 -6.40 6.59 -3.10
C LYS A 135 -6.99 7.99 -3.34
N GLU A 136 -8.31 8.06 -3.45
CA GLU A 136 -9.01 9.33 -3.71
C GLU A 136 -8.81 10.31 -2.55
N HIS A 137 -8.97 9.84 -1.31
CA HIS A 137 -8.74 10.66 -0.13
C HIS A 137 -7.31 11.20 -0.08
N PHE A 138 -6.29 10.36 -0.35
CA PHE A 138 -4.89 10.78 -0.36
C PHE A 138 -4.65 11.94 -1.33
N PHE A 139 -5.15 11.85 -2.56
CA PHE A 139 -4.96 12.92 -3.56
C PHE A 139 -5.78 14.18 -3.29
N LEU A 140 -6.89 14.09 -2.55
CA LEU A 140 -7.68 15.26 -2.15
C LEU A 140 -6.98 16.11 -1.09
N ILE A 141 -6.12 15.50 -0.27
CA ILE A 141 -5.48 16.15 0.86
C ILE A 141 -3.98 16.35 0.68
N LEU A 142 -3.38 15.88 -0.42
CA LEU A 142 -1.96 16.09 -0.74
C LEU A 142 -1.70 17.58 -1.00
#